data_AF-A0A345VAT3-F1
#
_entry.id   AF-A0A345VAT3-F1
#
_cell.length_a   1.000
_cell.length_b   1.000
_cell.length_c   1.000
_cell.angle_alpha   90.00
_cell.angle_beta   90.00
_cell.angle_gamma   90.00
#
_symmetry.space_group_name_H-M   'P 1'
#
loop_
_entity.id
_entity.type
_entity.pdbx_description
1 polymer ?
#
loop_
_entity_poly.entity_id
_entity_poly.type
_entity_poly.pdbx_seq_one_letter_code
_entity_poly.pdbx_strand_id
1 'polypeptide(L)'
;MTHPPASRTYNEQQAGSLRAGNHLLLPDGNRAAEVHQVDVETDDFGTPAVVLATLTGGGVLRIAAGSTVRTTADGDEAGAPADAGDAAEPSGVAAAPAAVVPPLPPAPPAVSGPSAADLALIPSPDGTPESVVEAAAAAHPGAAGVLLLSERLAKGINTKSGSCLKDLSDLAHELFVLLKDADNALAVADLLNVLPFDGNPGRWAAVEASLALSSYICRQQGQEERAAVYEKFLRSPEAMETDPFKARINAKVRQRSLNEPNLYDKEIFRSIDNANTDAEREWRLLRLEALLFLRAHGGSETIGEAELERRIGNELDSVRA
;
A
#
# COMPACT_ATOMS: atom_id res chain seq x y z
N MET A 1 -27.45 -23.64 -38.45
CA MET A 1 -26.05 -23.31 -38.16
C MET A 1 -26.04 -21.93 -37.51
N THR A 2 -26.07 -21.88 -36.18
CA THR A 2 -26.09 -20.63 -35.40
C THR A 2 -24.73 -20.49 -34.73
N HIS A 3 -23.89 -19.62 -35.29
CA HIS A 3 -22.65 -19.20 -34.64
C HIS A 3 -22.99 -18.45 -33.35
N PRO A 4 -22.29 -18.70 -32.22
CA PRO A 4 -22.42 -17.87 -31.03
C PRO A 4 -21.88 -16.45 -31.32
N PRO A 5 -22.48 -15.38 -30.78
CA PRO A 5 -21.99 -14.03 -30.96
C PRO A 5 -20.61 -13.91 -30.31
N ALA A 6 -19.64 -13.38 -31.07
CA ALA A 6 -18.27 -13.18 -30.63
C ALA A 6 -18.22 -12.50 -29.26
N SER A 7 -17.54 -13.13 -28.31
CA SER A 7 -17.14 -12.52 -27.04
C SER A 7 -16.33 -11.28 -27.36
N ARG A 8 -16.92 -10.09 -27.28
CA ARG A 8 -16.18 -8.83 -27.49
C ARG A 8 -15.13 -8.73 -26.39
N THR A 9 -13.85 -8.78 -26.79
CA THR A 9 -12.73 -8.57 -25.89
C THR A 9 -12.66 -7.09 -25.53
N TYR A 10 -12.74 -6.79 -24.24
CA TYR A 10 -12.59 -5.44 -23.71
C TYR A 10 -11.20 -5.31 -23.08
N ASN A 11 -10.50 -4.23 -23.40
CA ASN A 11 -9.23 -3.86 -22.79
C ASN A 11 -9.45 -2.72 -21.80
N GLU A 12 -8.73 -2.75 -20.69
CA GLU A 12 -8.69 -1.62 -19.76
C GLU A 12 -7.62 -0.63 -20.21
N GLN A 13 -8.02 0.64 -20.36
CA GLN A 13 -7.16 1.73 -20.82
C GLN A 13 -7.29 2.90 -19.86
N GLN A 14 -6.20 3.63 -19.63
CA GLN A 14 -6.23 4.86 -18.84
C GLN A 14 -7.08 5.93 -19.55
N ALA A 15 -7.96 6.61 -18.81
CA ALA A 15 -8.85 7.63 -19.35
C ALA A 15 -8.06 8.77 -20.03
N GLY A 16 -6.93 9.18 -19.45
CA GLY A 16 -6.04 10.17 -20.06
C GLY A 16 -5.38 9.74 -21.38
N SER A 17 -5.47 8.47 -21.75
CA SER A 17 -4.96 7.94 -23.03
C SER A 17 -6.04 7.79 -24.09
N LEU A 18 -7.28 8.23 -23.84
CA LEU A 18 -8.36 8.17 -24.81
C LEU A 18 -8.11 9.08 -26.00
N ARG A 19 -8.48 8.61 -27.19
CA ARG A 19 -8.42 9.36 -28.44
C ARG A 19 -9.74 9.24 -29.17
N ALA A 20 -9.95 10.12 -30.15
CA ALA A 20 -11.02 9.93 -31.11
C ALA A 20 -10.85 8.58 -31.83
N GLY A 21 -11.95 7.87 -32.08
CA GLY A 21 -11.98 6.51 -32.63
C GLY A 21 -12.01 5.39 -31.59
N ASN A 22 -11.65 5.67 -30.33
CA ASN A 22 -11.79 4.67 -29.26
C ASN A 22 -13.26 4.33 -29.02
N HIS A 23 -13.58 3.05 -28.91
CA HIS A 23 -14.93 2.58 -28.61
C HIS A 23 -15.07 2.26 -27.13
N LEU A 24 -15.74 3.15 -26.38
CA LEU A 24 -15.91 3.06 -24.93
C LEU A 24 -17.14 2.27 -24.56
N LEU A 25 -17.01 1.35 -23.60
CA LEU A 25 -18.16 0.75 -22.91
C LEU A 25 -18.83 1.81 -22.04
N LEU A 26 -20.14 2.01 -22.24
CA LEU A 26 -20.93 2.97 -21.49
C LEU A 26 -21.20 2.47 -20.06
N PRO A 27 -21.55 3.37 -19.11
CA PRO A 27 -21.84 3.00 -17.72
C PRO A 27 -22.97 1.97 -17.54
N ASP A 28 -23.82 1.78 -18.56
CA ASP A 28 -24.85 0.73 -18.56
C ASP A 28 -24.30 -0.70 -18.75
N GLY A 29 -23.01 -0.84 -19.02
CA GLY A 29 -22.30 -2.11 -19.13
C GLY A 29 -22.63 -2.93 -20.38
N ASN A 30 -23.55 -2.48 -21.23
CA ASN A 30 -24.09 -3.27 -22.34
C ASN A 30 -23.89 -2.60 -23.71
N ARG A 31 -23.73 -1.28 -23.75
CA ARG A 31 -23.55 -0.51 -24.99
C ARG A 31 -22.14 0.05 -25.08
N ALA A 32 -21.58 0.10 -26.29
CA ALA A 32 -20.34 0.79 -26.57
C ALA A 32 -20.60 1.93 -27.56
N ALA A 33 -19.87 3.03 -27.42
CA ALA A 33 -19.96 4.18 -28.30
C ALA A 33 -18.56 4.66 -28.69
N GLU A 34 -18.41 5.06 -29.94
CA GLU A 34 -17.19 5.68 -30.44
C GLU A 34 -17.02 7.09 -29.86
N VAL A 35 -15.79 7.40 -29.46
CA VAL A 35 -15.36 8.73 -29.04
C VAL A 35 -15.08 9.56 -30.29
N HIS A 36 -15.81 10.66 -30.44
CA HIS A 36 -15.61 11.63 -31.51
C HIS A 36 -14.55 12.68 -31.15
N GLN A 37 -14.53 13.12 -29.89
CA GLN A 37 -13.61 14.14 -29.40
C GLN A 37 -13.27 13.88 -27.94
N VAL A 38 -12.03 14.20 -27.55
CA VAL A 38 -11.55 14.15 -26.17
C VAL A 38 -10.98 15.51 -25.79
N ASP A 39 -11.54 16.13 -24.76
CA ASP A 39 -11.01 17.33 -24.13
C ASP A 39 -10.54 17.00 -22.71
N VAL A 40 -9.54 17.74 -22.22
CA VAL A 40 -8.98 17.55 -20.87
C VAL A 40 -9.13 18.84 -20.10
N GLU A 41 -9.94 18.80 -19.04
CA GLU A 41 -10.02 19.85 -18.03
C GLU A 41 -8.92 19.64 -17.00
N THR A 42 -8.05 20.64 -16.84
CA THR A 42 -7.02 20.66 -15.79
C THR A 42 -7.57 21.24 -14.49
N ASP A 43 -7.02 20.82 -13.35
CA ASP A 43 -7.24 21.48 -12.07
C ASP A 43 -6.56 22.86 -12.01
N ASP A 44 -6.76 23.55 -10.88
CA ASP A 44 -6.17 24.87 -10.60
C ASP A 44 -4.63 24.86 -10.57
N PHE A 45 -4.00 23.67 -10.58
CA PHE A 45 -2.56 23.48 -10.61
C PHE A 45 -2.05 23.04 -12.00
N GLY A 46 -2.92 23.00 -13.02
CA GLY A 46 -2.57 22.61 -14.39
C GLY A 46 -2.46 21.10 -14.61
N THR A 47 -2.88 20.27 -13.66
CA THR A 47 -2.87 18.81 -13.78
C THR A 47 -4.18 18.33 -14.38
N PRO A 48 -4.18 17.39 -15.35
CA PRO A 48 -5.41 16.77 -15.86
C PRO A 48 -6.30 16.24 -14.73
N ALA A 49 -7.50 16.80 -14.58
CA ALA A 49 -8.46 16.40 -13.55
C ALA A 49 -9.62 15.59 -14.14
N VAL A 50 -10.17 16.07 -15.25
CA VAL A 50 -11.33 15.45 -15.92
C VAL A 50 -11.08 15.32 -17.41
N VAL A 51 -11.33 14.13 -17.94
CA VAL A 51 -11.38 13.84 -19.37
C VAL A 51 -12.84 13.88 -19.82
N LEU A 52 -13.13 14.74 -20.79
CA LEU A 52 -14.43 14.88 -21.43
C LEU A 52 -14.41 14.13 -22.76
N ALA A 53 -15.10 12.99 -22.83
CA ALA A 53 -15.24 12.22 -24.06
C ALA A 53 -16.59 12.51 -24.71
N THR A 54 -16.59 13.23 -25.83
CA THR A 54 -17.78 13.43 -26.67
C THR A 54 -17.95 12.24 -27.58
N LEU A 55 -19.12 11.60 -27.53
CA LEU A 55 -19.44 10.41 -28.31
C LEU A 55 -20.14 10.78 -29.63
N THR A 56 -20.02 9.91 -30.63
CA THR A 56 -20.67 10.10 -31.95
C THR A 56 -22.21 10.23 -31.87
N GLY A 57 -22.82 9.78 -30.77
CA GLY A 57 -24.24 9.96 -30.46
C GLY A 57 -24.61 11.29 -29.78
N GLY A 58 -23.67 12.23 -29.63
CA GLY A 58 -23.87 13.56 -29.06
C GLY A 58 -23.83 13.63 -27.52
N GLY A 59 -23.63 12.50 -26.83
CA GLY A 59 -23.45 12.47 -25.37
C GLY A 59 -22.01 12.76 -24.97
N VAL A 60 -21.82 13.44 -23.82
CA VAL A 60 -20.49 13.69 -23.25
C VAL A 60 -20.33 12.90 -21.96
N LEU A 61 -19.25 12.12 -21.86
CA LEU A 61 -18.85 11.41 -20.64
C LEU A 61 -17.78 12.22 -19.90
N ARG A 62 -18.00 12.45 -18.60
CA ARG A 62 -17.00 13.02 -17.68
C ARG A 62 -16.30 11.88 -16.95
N ILE A 63 -14.99 11.75 -17.14
CA ILE A 63 -14.20 10.66 -16.56
C ILE A 63 -13.04 11.29 -15.79
N ALA A 64 -12.77 10.85 -14.56
CA ALA A 64 -11.60 11.34 -13.83
C ALA A 64 -10.32 10.91 -14.56
N ALA A 65 -9.35 11.81 -14.73
CA ALA A 65 -8.18 11.57 -15.58
C ALA A 65 -7.33 10.35 -15.14
N GLY A 66 -7.31 10.04 -13.84
CA GLY A 66 -6.62 8.87 -13.26
C GLY A 66 -7.43 7.57 -13.23
N SER A 67 -8.62 7.52 -13.84
CA SER A 67 -9.46 6.32 -13.89
C SER A 67 -9.14 5.44 -15.10
N THR A 68 -9.46 4.15 -15.01
CA THR A 68 -9.46 3.23 -16.15
C THR A 68 -10.85 3.11 -16.77
N VAL A 69 -10.88 2.96 -18.08
CA VAL A 69 -12.09 2.75 -18.89
C VAL A 69 -11.93 1.52 -19.76
N ARG A 70 -13.03 0.91 -20.17
CA ARG A 70 -13.02 -0.28 -21.03
C ARG A 70 -13.21 0.12 -22.49
N THR A 71 -12.26 -0.25 -23.33
CA THR A 71 -12.30 -0.04 -24.79
C THR A 71 -12.41 -1.38 -25.53
N THR A 72 -13.09 -1.42 -26.67
CA THR A 72 -13.12 -2.62 -27.54
C THR A 72 -11.96 -2.59 -28.53
N ALA A 73 -11.31 -3.73 -28.75
CA ALA A 73 -10.05 -3.86 -29.49
C ALA A 73 -10.15 -3.83 -31.03
N ASP A 74 -11.24 -3.35 -31.62
CA ASP A 74 -11.37 -3.26 -33.08
C ASP A 74 -11.24 -1.80 -33.54
N GLY A 75 -10.04 -1.43 -34.01
CA GLY A 75 -9.77 -0.10 -34.55
C GLY A 75 -8.28 0.24 -34.74
N ASP A 76 -7.45 -0.69 -35.22
CA ASP A 76 -6.13 -0.37 -35.77
C ASP A 76 -6.26 -0.27 -37.31
N GLU A 77 -6.22 0.94 -37.86
CA GLU A 77 -5.54 1.23 -39.13
C GLU A 77 -5.46 2.74 -39.40
N ALA A 78 -4.30 3.16 -39.90
CA ALA A 78 -3.92 4.48 -40.41
C ALA A 78 -3.52 5.54 -39.34
N GLY A 79 -2.34 6.16 -39.38
CA GLY A 79 -1.24 6.10 -40.34
C GLY A 79 -0.14 7.05 -39.88
N ALA A 80 1.10 6.59 -39.92
CA ALA A 80 2.28 7.44 -39.82
C ALA A 80 2.63 7.98 -41.22
N PRO A 81 3.10 9.23 -41.34
CA PRO A 81 3.97 9.59 -42.44
C PRO A 81 5.40 9.78 -41.94
N ALA A 82 6.31 9.13 -42.66
CA ALA A 82 7.72 9.46 -42.75
C ALA A 82 7.94 10.37 -43.97
N ASP A 83 8.81 11.37 -43.85
CA ASP A 83 9.63 11.98 -44.92
C ASP A 83 10.63 12.93 -44.22
N ALA A 84 11.96 12.74 -44.22
CA ALA A 84 12.99 12.74 -45.27
C ALA A 84 13.46 14.14 -45.72
N GLY A 85 14.79 14.28 -45.86
CA GLY A 85 15.51 15.38 -46.55
C GLY A 85 16.18 16.37 -45.59
N ASP A 86 17.44 16.19 -45.18
CA ASP A 86 18.71 16.34 -45.95
C ASP A 86 18.98 17.76 -46.45
N ALA A 87 20.02 18.42 -45.88
CA ALA A 87 20.89 19.39 -46.56
C ALA A 87 22.02 19.90 -45.64
N ALA A 88 23.23 19.40 -45.92
CA ALA A 88 24.48 20.13 -46.11
C ALA A 88 25.09 21.00 -44.98
N GLU A 89 26.24 20.52 -44.48
CA GLU A 89 27.30 21.32 -43.86
C GLU A 89 27.94 22.33 -44.83
N PRO A 90 28.59 23.37 -44.29
CA PRO A 90 29.93 23.69 -44.74
C PRO A 90 30.95 23.68 -43.61
N SER A 91 32.08 23.07 -43.95
CA SER A 91 33.37 23.02 -43.27
C SER A 91 33.88 24.38 -42.75
N GLY A 92 34.31 24.41 -41.49
CA GLY A 92 35.11 25.48 -40.91
C GLY A 92 35.97 24.95 -39.76
N VAL A 93 37.26 24.77 -40.02
CA VAL A 93 38.26 24.31 -39.04
C VAL A 93 38.53 25.40 -38.00
N ALA A 94 38.22 25.15 -36.73
CA ALA A 94 38.73 25.97 -35.61
C ALA A 94 38.77 25.20 -34.28
N ALA A 95 39.99 25.01 -33.78
CA ALA A 95 40.44 24.87 -32.39
C ALA A 95 39.60 24.03 -31.40
N ALA A 96 40.16 22.88 -31.00
CA ALA A 96 39.68 22.08 -29.88
C ALA A 96 39.68 22.87 -28.54
N PRO A 97 38.55 22.96 -27.83
CA PRO A 97 38.53 23.25 -26.41
C PRO A 97 38.50 21.94 -25.60
N ALA A 98 39.17 21.96 -24.46
CA ALA A 98 39.25 20.87 -23.51
C ALA A 98 37.85 20.30 -23.18
N ALA A 99 37.71 18.97 -23.28
CA ALA A 99 36.52 18.27 -22.83
C ALA A 99 36.37 18.43 -21.32
N VAL A 100 35.50 19.38 -20.93
CA VAL A 100 34.94 19.44 -19.59
C VAL A 100 34.02 18.23 -19.46
N VAL A 101 34.50 17.19 -18.77
CA VAL A 101 33.67 16.07 -18.33
C VAL A 101 32.55 16.68 -17.48
N PRO A 102 31.26 16.57 -17.87
CA PRO A 102 30.17 16.99 -17.01
C PRO A 102 30.31 16.25 -15.67
N PRO A 103 30.15 16.90 -14.51
CA PRO A 103 30.06 16.16 -13.26
C PRO A 103 28.98 15.10 -13.43
N LEU A 104 29.33 13.86 -13.09
CA LEU A 104 28.42 12.73 -13.05
C LEU A 104 27.12 13.21 -12.36
N PRO A 105 25.93 12.95 -12.92
CA PRO A 105 24.68 13.34 -12.28
C PRO A 105 24.73 12.91 -10.82
N PRO A 106 24.25 13.74 -9.87
CA PRO A 106 24.21 13.37 -8.48
C PRO A 106 23.59 11.98 -8.40
N ALA A 107 24.25 11.09 -7.65
CA ALA A 107 23.72 9.75 -7.40
C ALA A 107 22.23 9.87 -7.07
N PRO A 108 21.37 8.98 -7.60
CA PRO A 108 19.94 9.02 -7.30
C PRO A 108 19.80 9.16 -5.78
N PRO A 109 18.86 10.02 -5.31
CA PRO A 109 18.68 10.27 -3.89
C PRO A 109 18.68 8.94 -3.16
N ALA A 110 19.50 8.85 -2.11
CA ALA A 110 19.65 7.64 -1.31
C ALA A 110 18.26 7.04 -1.10
N VAL A 111 18.07 5.81 -1.57
CA VAL A 111 16.82 5.09 -1.42
C VAL A 111 16.52 5.11 0.08
N SER A 112 15.55 5.91 0.49
CA SER A 112 15.13 6.04 1.90
C SER A 112 14.34 4.83 2.38
N GLY A 113 14.71 3.67 1.85
CA GLY A 113 14.23 2.38 2.25
C GLY A 113 15.29 1.67 3.09
N PRO A 114 14.93 0.53 3.63
CA PRO A 114 15.85 -0.30 4.38
C PRO A 114 17.00 -0.81 3.52
N SER A 115 18.18 -0.79 4.10
CA SER A 115 19.39 -1.31 3.49
C SER A 115 19.42 -2.84 3.53
N ALA A 116 20.28 -3.45 2.72
CA ALA A 116 20.53 -4.88 2.79
C ALA A 116 21.00 -5.33 4.19
N ALA A 117 21.70 -4.46 4.92
CA ALA A 117 22.10 -4.73 6.31
C ALA A 117 20.90 -4.71 7.28
N ASP A 118 19.93 -3.82 7.06
CA ASP A 118 18.70 -3.80 7.86
C ASP A 118 17.88 -5.08 7.62
N LEU A 119 17.73 -5.51 6.36
CA LEU A 119 17.03 -6.75 5.99
C LEU A 119 17.69 -8.01 6.57
N ALA A 120 19.01 -8.01 6.73
CA ALA A 120 19.74 -9.14 7.30
C ALA A 120 19.44 -9.38 8.79
N LEU A 121 18.87 -8.39 9.49
CA LEU A 121 18.42 -8.51 10.88
C LEU A 121 17.03 -9.15 11.00
N ILE A 122 16.30 -9.28 9.89
CA ILE A 122 15.03 -10.00 9.84
C ILE A 122 15.34 -11.46 9.47
N PRO A 123 15.02 -12.44 10.35
CA PRO A 123 15.23 -13.84 10.06
C PRO A 123 14.55 -14.26 8.75
N SER A 124 15.26 -15.05 7.93
CA SER A 124 14.62 -15.70 6.79
C SER A 124 13.68 -16.80 7.30
N PRO A 125 12.51 -16.99 6.67
CA PRO A 125 11.58 -18.03 7.08
C PRO A 125 12.19 -19.43 6.89
N ASP A 126 11.85 -20.34 7.79
CA ASP A 126 12.21 -21.75 7.67
C ASP A 126 11.33 -22.42 6.59
N GLY A 127 11.80 -22.38 5.35
CA GLY A 127 11.11 -22.98 4.21
C GLY A 127 10.26 -21.99 3.42
N THR A 128 9.07 -22.44 3.00
CA THR A 128 8.15 -21.59 2.22
C THR A 128 7.29 -20.73 3.14
N PRO A 129 6.79 -19.57 2.69
CA PRO A 129 5.82 -18.78 3.45
C PRO A 129 4.62 -19.61 3.92
N GLU A 130 4.13 -20.54 3.09
CA GLU A 130 3.03 -21.43 3.41
C GLU A 130 3.41 -22.40 4.54
N SER A 131 4.64 -22.91 4.54
CA SER A 131 5.15 -23.77 5.62
C SER A 131 5.20 -23.06 6.97
N VAL A 132 5.49 -21.76 7.00
CA VAL A 132 5.46 -20.96 8.24
C VAL A 132 4.03 -20.85 8.78
N VAL A 133 3.06 -20.59 7.90
CA VAL A 133 1.64 -20.54 8.27
C VAL A 133 1.14 -21.92 8.75
N GLU A 134 1.52 -23.00 8.07
CA GLU A 134 1.19 -24.37 8.47
C GLU A 134 1.79 -24.72 9.84
N ALA A 135 3.03 -24.30 10.12
CA ALA A 135 3.68 -24.50 11.41
C ALA A 135 2.93 -23.77 12.53
N ALA A 136 2.52 -22.52 12.30
CA ALA A 136 1.72 -21.75 13.24
C ALA A 136 0.35 -22.42 13.51
N ALA A 137 -0.31 -22.94 12.47
CA ALA A 137 -1.56 -23.68 12.62
C ALA A 137 -1.37 -24.99 13.41
N ALA A 138 -0.28 -25.71 13.14
CA ALA A 138 0.05 -26.96 13.83
C ALA A 138 0.38 -26.75 15.32
N ALA A 139 0.93 -25.59 15.68
CA ALA A 139 1.15 -25.20 17.08
C ALA A 139 -0.16 -24.93 17.83
N HIS A 140 -1.24 -24.56 17.11
CA HIS A 140 -2.54 -24.18 17.68
C HIS A 140 -3.73 -24.94 17.07
N PRO A 141 -3.79 -26.28 17.19
CA PRO A 141 -4.79 -27.11 16.52
C PRO A 141 -6.23 -26.89 17.01
N GLY A 142 -6.44 -26.16 18.11
CA GLY A 142 -7.75 -25.83 18.67
C GLY A 142 -8.21 -24.40 18.43
N ALA A 143 -7.37 -23.54 17.82
CA ALA A 143 -7.67 -22.13 17.62
C ALA A 143 -8.41 -21.91 16.30
N ALA A 144 -9.74 -21.77 16.36
CA ALA A 144 -10.59 -21.71 15.15
C ALA A 144 -10.23 -20.54 14.21
N GLY A 145 -9.87 -19.36 14.73
CA GLY A 145 -9.48 -18.22 13.90
C GLY A 145 -8.15 -18.44 13.18
N VAL A 146 -7.13 -18.94 13.90
CA VAL A 146 -5.85 -19.39 13.32
C VAL A 146 -6.07 -20.43 12.23
N LEU A 147 -6.89 -21.46 12.46
CA LEU A 147 -7.16 -22.50 11.46
C LEU A 147 -7.85 -21.93 10.21
N LEU A 148 -8.83 -21.04 10.39
CA LEU A 148 -9.56 -20.41 9.29
C LEU A 148 -8.65 -19.51 8.44
N LEU A 149 -7.81 -18.69 9.09
CA LEU A 149 -6.85 -17.83 8.40
C LEU A 149 -5.79 -18.67 7.69
N SER A 150 -5.29 -19.72 8.34
CA SER A 150 -4.28 -20.61 7.77
C SER A 150 -4.82 -21.39 6.57
N GLU A 151 -6.08 -21.86 6.59
CA GLU A 151 -6.70 -22.52 5.43
C GLU A 151 -6.83 -21.59 4.22
N ARG A 152 -7.14 -20.30 4.46
CA ARG A 152 -7.20 -19.29 3.40
C ARG A 152 -5.83 -19.04 2.78
N LEU A 153 -4.79 -18.98 3.61
CA LEU A 153 -3.40 -18.73 3.23
C LEU A 153 -2.72 -19.95 2.59
N ALA A 154 -3.11 -21.17 2.97
CA ALA A 154 -2.57 -22.42 2.42
C ALA A 154 -2.82 -22.60 0.90
N LYS A 155 -3.73 -21.81 0.32
CA LYS A 155 -4.02 -21.80 -1.12
C LYS A 155 -2.95 -21.04 -1.92
N GLY A 156 -2.01 -20.38 -1.24
CA GLY A 156 -0.88 -19.66 -1.81
C GLY A 156 -0.82 -18.22 -1.33
N ILE A 157 0.38 -17.76 -0.97
CA ILE A 157 0.63 -16.42 -0.45
C ILE A 157 0.98 -15.47 -1.60
N ASN A 158 0.09 -14.50 -1.84
CA ASN A 158 0.26 -13.47 -2.87
C ASN A 158 0.56 -12.11 -2.23
N THR A 159 1.82 -11.68 -2.30
CA THR A 159 2.31 -10.42 -1.73
C THR A 159 1.77 -9.16 -2.42
N LYS A 160 1.08 -9.29 -3.55
CA LYS A 160 0.39 -8.18 -4.25
C LYS A 160 -1.10 -8.10 -3.94
N SER A 161 -1.65 -9.08 -3.23
CA SER A 161 -3.06 -9.11 -2.84
C SER A 161 -3.28 -8.49 -1.47
N GLY A 162 -4.01 -7.37 -1.41
CA GLY A 162 -4.31 -6.71 -0.13
C GLY A 162 -5.06 -7.61 0.86
N SER A 163 -5.95 -8.48 0.39
CA SER A 163 -6.65 -9.43 1.27
C SER A 163 -5.71 -10.50 1.82
N CYS A 164 -4.73 -10.96 1.03
CA CYS A 164 -3.73 -11.92 1.51
C CYS A 164 -2.79 -11.29 2.54
N LEU A 165 -2.36 -10.04 2.33
CA LEU A 165 -1.56 -9.31 3.30
C LEU A 165 -2.35 -9.08 4.60
N LYS A 166 -3.64 -8.76 4.48
CA LYS A 166 -4.52 -8.62 5.64
C LYS A 166 -4.63 -9.93 6.42
N ASP A 167 -4.84 -11.07 5.74
CA ASP A 167 -4.96 -12.37 6.41
C ASP A 167 -3.68 -12.76 7.16
N LEU A 168 -2.49 -12.45 6.61
CA LEU A 168 -1.22 -12.65 7.31
C LEU A 168 -1.10 -11.75 8.55
N SER A 169 -1.50 -10.48 8.43
CA SER A 169 -1.46 -9.53 9.54
C SER A 169 -2.43 -9.92 10.64
N ASP A 170 -3.67 -10.26 10.29
CA ASP A 170 -4.71 -10.74 11.19
C ASP A 170 -4.24 -12.02 11.91
N LEU A 171 -3.58 -12.95 11.20
CA LEU A 171 -3.03 -14.18 11.79
C LEU A 171 -1.92 -13.88 12.81
N ALA A 172 -0.99 -13.00 12.48
CA ALA A 172 0.07 -12.60 13.41
C ALA A 172 -0.50 -11.94 14.68
N HIS A 173 -1.50 -11.08 14.52
CA HIS A 173 -2.20 -10.46 15.66
C HIS A 173 -2.95 -11.51 16.49
N GLU A 174 -3.64 -12.46 15.87
CA GLU A 174 -4.34 -13.53 16.60
C GLU A 174 -3.38 -14.38 17.45
N LEU A 175 -2.26 -14.81 16.85
CA LEU A 175 -1.21 -15.57 17.53
C LEU A 175 -0.66 -14.81 18.74
N PHE A 176 -0.31 -13.53 18.57
CA PHE A 176 0.28 -12.75 19.66
C PHE A 176 -0.74 -12.34 20.72
N VAL A 177 -1.85 -11.72 20.29
CA VAL A 177 -2.80 -11.07 21.19
C VAL A 177 -3.62 -12.13 21.93
N LEU A 178 -4.13 -13.15 21.24
CA LEU A 178 -5.03 -14.13 21.87
C LEU A 178 -4.29 -15.33 22.43
N LEU A 179 -3.34 -15.87 21.65
CA LEU A 179 -2.69 -17.13 21.99
C LEU A 179 -1.37 -16.94 22.76
N LYS A 180 -0.93 -15.69 22.94
CA LYS A 180 0.32 -15.32 23.63
C LYS A 180 1.54 -15.98 22.98
N ASP A 181 1.46 -16.30 21.69
CA ASP A 181 2.52 -16.94 20.93
C ASP A 181 3.29 -15.89 20.14
N ALA A 182 4.28 -15.29 20.80
CA ALA A 182 5.12 -14.27 20.21
C ALA A 182 6.01 -14.81 19.09
N ASP A 183 6.47 -16.06 19.19
CA ASP A 183 7.45 -16.62 18.25
C ASP A 183 6.79 -16.95 16.91
N ASN A 184 5.65 -17.65 16.91
CA ASN A 184 4.92 -17.91 15.68
C ASN A 184 4.29 -16.63 15.10
N ALA A 185 3.83 -15.71 15.96
CA ALA A 185 3.34 -14.40 15.48
C ALA A 185 4.43 -13.65 14.71
N LEU A 186 5.64 -13.60 15.24
CA LEU A 186 6.75 -12.88 14.63
C LEU A 186 7.24 -13.58 13.34
N ALA A 187 7.25 -14.92 13.32
CA ALA A 187 7.57 -15.69 12.10
C ALA A 187 6.57 -15.41 10.95
N VAL A 188 5.27 -15.36 11.26
CA VAL A 188 4.24 -15.00 10.27
C VAL A 188 4.35 -13.53 9.86
N ALA A 189 4.53 -12.63 10.82
CA ALA A 189 4.66 -11.19 10.57
C ALA A 189 5.87 -10.85 9.67
N ASP A 190 6.98 -11.60 9.79
CA ASP A 190 8.15 -11.37 8.96
C ASP A 190 7.96 -11.65 7.48
N LEU A 191 6.97 -12.47 7.11
CA LEU A 191 6.56 -12.62 5.71
C LEU A 191 6.05 -11.29 5.12
N LEU A 192 5.51 -10.40 5.97
CA LEU A 192 5.08 -9.05 5.60
C LEU A 192 6.20 -8.02 5.79
N ASN A 193 6.99 -8.13 6.86
CA ASN A 193 7.94 -7.09 7.27
C ASN A 193 9.12 -6.91 6.30
N VAL A 194 9.33 -7.85 5.38
CA VAL A 194 10.33 -7.73 4.30
C VAL A 194 9.80 -7.00 3.06
N LEU A 195 8.50 -6.71 2.99
CA LEU A 195 7.87 -6.09 1.83
C LEU A 195 8.10 -4.56 1.82
N PRO A 196 8.60 -3.99 0.73
CA PRO A 196 8.75 -2.54 0.62
C PRO A 196 7.40 -1.88 0.39
N PHE A 197 7.29 -0.61 0.80
CA PHE A 197 6.16 0.22 0.40
C PHE A 197 6.13 0.38 -1.13
N ASP A 198 4.99 0.07 -1.74
CA ASP A 198 4.83 0.04 -3.20
C ASP A 198 3.92 1.15 -3.75
N GLY A 199 3.66 2.18 -2.94
CA GLY A 199 2.81 3.31 -3.30
C GLY A 199 1.32 3.08 -3.11
N ASN A 200 0.88 1.90 -2.63
CA ASN A 200 -0.52 1.61 -2.33
C ASN A 200 -0.79 1.64 -0.81
N PRO A 201 -1.46 2.68 -0.28
CA PRO A 201 -1.74 2.80 1.15
C PRO A 201 -2.61 1.66 1.70
N GLY A 202 -3.53 1.13 0.89
CA GLY A 202 -4.43 0.05 1.31
C GLY A 202 -3.70 -1.28 1.55
N ARG A 203 -2.69 -1.59 0.72
CA ARG A 203 -1.80 -2.75 0.97
C ARG A 203 -0.84 -2.47 2.11
N TRP A 204 -0.34 -1.25 2.18
CA TRP A 204 0.60 -0.84 3.22
C TRP A 204 0.02 -0.97 4.61
N ALA A 205 -1.27 -0.66 4.82
CA ALA A 205 -1.91 -0.76 6.12
C ALA A 205 -1.70 -2.12 6.82
N ALA A 206 -1.75 -3.22 6.07
CA ALA A 206 -1.52 -4.56 6.64
C ALA A 206 -0.04 -4.79 7.02
N VAL A 207 0.90 -4.30 6.20
CA VAL A 207 2.35 -4.36 6.45
C VAL A 207 2.72 -3.45 7.63
N GLU A 208 2.11 -2.27 7.70
CA GLU A 208 2.32 -1.29 8.78
C GLU A 208 1.83 -1.82 10.12
N ALA A 209 0.64 -2.43 10.18
CA ALA A 209 0.14 -3.10 11.38
C ALA A 209 1.10 -4.23 11.81
N SER A 210 1.59 -5.03 10.86
CA SER A 210 2.58 -6.10 11.12
C SER A 210 3.90 -5.57 11.67
N LEU A 211 4.43 -4.49 11.08
CA LEU A 211 5.68 -3.86 11.53
C LEU A 211 5.54 -3.25 12.93
N ALA A 212 4.40 -2.64 13.24
CA ALA A 212 4.12 -2.09 14.57
C ALA A 212 4.05 -3.20 15.62
N LEU A 213 3.33 -4.29 15.33
CA LEU A 213 3.27 -5.48 16.19
C LEU A 213 4.66 -6.09 16.40
N SER A 214 5.43 -6.26 15.32
CA SER A 214 6.75 -6.92 15.36
C SER A 214 7.78 -6.09 16.12
N SER A 215 7.77 -4.77 15.95
CA SER A 215 8.60 -3.87 16.78
C SER A 215 8.29 -4.08 18.26
N TYR A 216 7.01 -4.06 18.62
CA TYR A 216 6.61 -4.26 20.02
C TYR A 216 7.07 -5.62 20.57
N ILE A 217 6.84 -6.71 19.83
CA ILE A 217 7.31 -8.06 20.22
C ILE A 217 8.82 -8.08 20.44
N CYS A 218 9.60 -7.56 19.48
CA CYS A 218 11.05 -7.54 19.58
C CYS A 218 11.54 -6.73 20.78
N ARG A 219 10.92 -5.58 21.10
CA ARG A 219 11.23 -4.82 22.32
C ARG A 219 10.96 -5.62 23.59
N GLN A 220 9.81 -6.30 23.67
CA GLN A 220 9.50 -7.17 24.81
C GLN A 220 10.49 -8.33 24.97
N GLN A 221 11.08 -8.80 23.87
CA GLN A 221 12.10 -9.85 23.85
C GLN A 221 13.55 -9.32 23.99
N GLY A 222 13.76 -8.00 24.12
CA GLY A 222 15.08 -7.38 24.19
C GLY A 222 15.87 -7.35 22.87
N GLN A 223 15.20 -7.57 21.74
CA GLN A 223 15.77 -7.51 20.39
C GLN A 223 15.73 -6.07 19.83
N GLU A 224 16.42 -5.15 20.51
CA GLU A 224 16.38 -3.70 20.23
C GLU A 224 16.75 -3.33 18.79
N GLU A 225 17.79 -3.96 18.24
CA GLU A 225 18.26 -3.67 16.87
C GLU A 225 17.21 -4.05 15.83
N ARG A 226 16.57 -5.20 16.01
CA ARG A 226 15.52 -5.69 15.10
C ARG A 226 14.24 -4.85 15.23
N ALA A 227 13.87 -4.44 16.44
CA ALA A 227 12.77 -3.51 16.66
C ALA A 227 13.00 -2.18 15.92
N ALA A 228 14.21 -1.61 16.05
CA ALA A 228 14.57 -0.36 15.36
C ALA A 228 14.52 -0.50 13.83
N VAL A 229 14.84 -1.67 13.28
CA VAL A 229 14.67 -1.97 11.85
C VAL A 229 13.19 -1.90 11.47
N TYR A 230 12.29 -2.57 12.19
CA TYR A 230 10.86 -2.52 11.86
C TYR A 230 10.29 -1.10 11.94
N GLU A 231 10.66 -0.32 12.95
CA GLU A 231 10.25 1.07 13.10
C GLU A 231 10.77 1.96 11.97
N LYS A 232 11.97 1.67 11.45
CA LYS A 232 12.54 2.36 10.28
C LYS A 232 11.77 1.99 9.01
N PHE A 233 11.44 0.71 8.80
CA PHE A 233 10.63 0.24 7.66
C PHE A 233 9.25 0.88 7.66
N LEU A 234 8.61 0.91 8.82
CA LEU A 234 7.27 1.44 9.01
C LEU A 234 7.19 2.93 8.63
N ARG A 235 8.26 3.68 8.85
CA ARG A 235 8.40 5.09 8.46
C ARG A 235 8.94 5.29 7.03
N SER A 236 9.14 4.24 6.24
CA SER A 236 9.66 4.37 4.87
C SER A 236 8.78 5.20 3.91
N PRO A 237 7.42 5.18 3.97
CA PRO A 237 6.61 6.04 3.11
C PRO A 237 6.85 7.53 3.35
N GLU A 238 7.28 7.89 4.56
CA GLU A 238 7.51 9.28 4.96
C GLU A 238 8.69 9.89 4.22
N ALA A 239 9.66 9.07 3.85
CA ALA A 239 10.88 9.48 3.21
C ALA A 239 10.82 9.41 1.67
N MET A 240 9.63 9.12 1.11
CA MET A 240 9.38 9.19 -0.33
C MET A 240 9.15 10.62 -0.83
N GLU A 241 8.69 11.53 0.02
CA GLU A 241 8.52 12.93 -0.37
C GLU A 241 9.89 13.59 -0.49
N THR A 242 10.29 13.90 -1.72
CA THR A 242 11.59 14.51 -2.02
C THR A 242 11.59 16.02 -1.89
N ASP A 243 10.42 16.68 -1.96
CA ASP A 243 10.32 18.12 -1.78
C ASP A 243 10.44 18.49 -0.29
N PRO A 244 11.47 19.27 0.13
CA PRO A 244 11.70 19.56 1.54
C PRO A 244 10.55 20.32 2.21
N PHE A 245 9.82 21.16 1.45
CA PHE A 245 8.70 21.91 1.99
C PHE A 245 7.49 20.99 2.25
N LYS A 246 7.09 20.18 1.27
CA LYS A 246 6.03 19.18 1.42
C LYS A 246 6.37 18.14 2.49
N ALA A 247 7.61 17.66 2.54
CA ALA A 247 8.07 16.73 3.56
C ALA A 247 7.86 17.31 4.97
N ARG A 248 8.22 18.59 5.18
CA ARG A 248 8.00 19.29 6.45
C ARG A 248 6.51 19.45 6.79
N ILE A 249 5.67 19.78 5.82
CA ILE A 249 4.22 19.88 6.03
C ILE A 249 3.62 18.52 6.38
N ASN A 250 3.99 17.46 5.65
CA ASN A 250 3.54 16.09 5.90
C ASN A 250 3.96 15.59 7.28
N ALA A 251 5.21 15.85 7.69
CA ALA A 251 5.68 15.53 9.04
C ALA A 251 4.84 16.24 10.12
N LYS A 252 4.51 17.52 9.94
CA LYS A 252 3.65 18.27 10.88
C LYS A 252 2.20 17.78 10.91
N VAL A 253 1.65 17.36 9.77
CA VAL A 253 0.32 16.73 9.72
C VAL A 253 0.34 15.42 10.50
N ARG A 254 1.33 14.56 10.24
CA ARG A 254 1.50 13.27 10.93
C ARG A 254 1.67 13.44 12.43
N GLN A 255 2.54 14.36 12.88
CA GLN A 255 2.73 14.59 14.31
C GLN A 255 1.43 15.01 15.00
N ARG A 256 0.59 15.83 14.36
CA ARG A 256 -0.73 16.17 14.90
C ARG A 256 -1.63 14.94 15.02
N SER A 257 -1.65 14.08 14.00
CA SER A 257 -2.41 12.81 14.04
C SER A 257 -1.90 11.87 15.13
N LEU A 258 -0.59 11.82 15.38
CA LEU A 258 0.01 11.04 16.48
C LEU A 258 -0.32 11.65 17.85
N ASN A 259 -0.41 12.99 17.94
CA ASN A 259 -0.71 13.70 19.18
C ASN A 259 -2.18 13.59 19.60
N GLU A 260 -3.10 13.42 18.63
CA GLU A 260 -4.54 13.28 18.82
C GLU A 260 -5.06 11.96 18.22
N PRO A 261 -4.60 10.80 18.73
CA PRO A 261 -4.99 9.50 18.19
C PRO A 261 -6.45 9.20 18.53
N ASN A 262 -7.13 8.50 17.62
CA ASN A 262 -8.43 7.92 17.95
C ASN A 262 -8.23 6.67 18.82
N LEU A 263 -8.50 6.80 20.12
CA LEU A 263 -8.42 5.70 21.08
C LEU A 263 -9.78 5.07 21.40
N TYR A 264 -10.84 5.39 20.63
CA TYR A 264 -12.14 4.71 20.73
C TYR A 264 -12.78 4.70 22.14
N ASP A 265 -12.45 5.68 23.00
CA ASP A 265 -12.97 5.75 24.38
C ASP A 265 -14.50 5.71 24.41
N LYS A 266 -15.14 6.46 23.52
CA LYS A 266 -16.61 6.56 23.47
C LYS A 266 -17.25 5.24 23.11
N GLU A 267 -16.68 4.51 22.16
CA GLU A 267 -17.18 3.23 21.66
C GLU A 267 -17.00 2.13 22.70
N ILE A 268 -15.86 2.11 23.40
CA ILE A 268 -15.59 1.17 24.49
C ILE A 268 -16.55 1.43 25.65
N PHE A 269 -16.68 2.67 26.13
CA PHE A 269 -17.63 2.99 27.21
C PHE A 269 -19.06 2.65 26.82
N ARG A 270 -19.48 2.95 25.59
CA ARG A 270 -20.82 2.59 25.11
C ARG A 270 -21.03 1.07 25.10
N SER A 271 -20.01 0.29 24.76
CA SER A 271 -20.11 -1.18 24.73
C SER A 271 -20.21 -1.75 26.14
N ILE A 272 -19.45 -1.18 27.09
CA ILE A 272 -19.54 -1.50 28.53
C ILE A 272 -20.93 -1.16 29.08
N ASP A 273 -21.44 0.05 28.81
CA ASP A 273 -22.76 0.50 29.27
C ASP A 273 -23.89 -0.39 28.73
N ASN A 274 -23.72 -0.96 27.54
CA ASN A 274 -24.65 -1.88 26.91
C ASN A 274 -24.41 -3.36 27.27
N ALA A 275 -23.42 -3.66 28.11
CA ALA A 275 -22.98 -5.03 28.44
C ALA A 275 -22.67 -5.90 27.19
N ASN A 276 -22.19 -5.28 26.11
CA ASN A 276 -21.82 -5.97 24.89
C ASN A 276 -20.31 -6.27 24.88
N THR A 277 -19.95 -7.42 25.43
CA THR A 277 -18.55 -7.86 25.61
C THR A 277 -17.83 -8.08 24.28
N ASP A 278 -18.55 -8.59 23.27
CA ASP A 278 -17.96 -8.87 21.95
C ASP A 278 -17.57 -7.55 21.27
N ALA A 279 -18.49 -6.58 21.26
CA ALA A 279 -18.21 -5.26 20.71
C ALA A 279 -17.12 -4.52 21.51
N GLU A 280 -17.14 -4.60 22.85
CA GLU A 280 -16.08 -4.02 23.68
C GLU A 280 -14.71 -4.55 23.25
N ARG A 281 -14.61 -5.87 23.09
CA ARG A 281 -13.37 -6.53 22.70
C ARG A 281 -12.88 -6.10 21.32
N GLU A 282 -13.78 -5.97 20.34
CA GLU A 282 -13.45 -5.45 19.01
C GLU A 282 -12.90 -4.02 19.06
N TRP A 283 -13.53 -3.13 19.85
CA TRP A 283 -13.05 -1.76 19.99
C TRP A 283 -11.70 -1.67 20.72
N ARG A 284 -11.48 -2.54 21.71
CA ARG A 284 -10.19 -2.63 22.41
C ARG A 284 -9.07 -3.14 21.52
N LEU A 285 -9.35 -4.08 20.60
CA LEU A 285 -8.39 -4.50 19.57
C LEU A 285 -8.00 -3.33 18.67
N LEU A 286 -8.96 -2.53 18.20
CA LEU A 286 -8.68 -1.33 17.39
C LEU A 286 -7.86 -0.29 18.16
N ARG A 287 -8.14 -0.10 19.46
CA ARG A 287 -7.32 0.75 20.33
C ARG A 287 -5.90 0.19 20.48
N LEU A 288 -5.76 -1.11 20.69
CA LEU A 288 -4.46 -1.77 20.83
C LEU A 288 -3.61 -1.54 19.57
N GLU A 289 -4.17 -1.74 18.38
CA GLU A 289 -3.49 -1.43 17.11
C GLU A 289 -3.05 0.04 17.02
N ALA A 290 -3.92 0.98 17.41
CA ALA A 290 -3.57 2.40 17.43
C ALA A 290 -2.42 2.70 18.42
N LEU A 291 -2.39 2.05 19.58
CA LEU A 291 -1.32 2.21 20.57
C LEU A 291 0.01 1.60 20.08
N LEU A 292 -0.02 0.43 19.45
CA LEU A 292 1.16 -0.19 18.83
C LEU A 292 1.73 0.70 17.73
N PHE A 293 0.86 1.24 16.87
CA PHE A 293 1.23 2.18 15.82
C PHE A 293 1.91 3.43 16.39
N LEU A 294 1.32 4.06 17.43
CA LEU A 294 1.92 5.21 18.10
C LEU A 294 3.31 4.87 18.64
N ARG A 295 3.46 3.72 19.30
CA ARG A 295 4.74 3.28 19.88
C ARG A 295 5.81 3.09 18.82
N ALA A 296 5.47 2.49 17.67
CA ALA A 296 6.40 2.23 16.58
C ALA A 296 6.82 3.50 15.81
N HIS A 297 5.96 4.52 15.78
CA HIS A 297 6.26 5.83 15.18
C HIS A 297 7.12 6.75 16.07
N GLY A 298 7.59 6.27 17.22
CA GLY A 298 8.36 7.08 18.17
C GLY A 298 7.49 7.84 19.18
N GLY A 299 6.21 7.49 19.27
CA GLY A 299 5.28 7.99 20.28
C GLY A 299 4.54 9.26 19.90
N SER A 300 3.71 9.68 20.84
CA SER A 300 3.03 10.97 20.82
C SER A 300 3.80 11.97 21.68
N GLU A 301 3.84 13.25 21.29
CA GLU A 301 4.36 14.31 22.19
C GLU A 301 3.48 14.49 23.43
N THR A 302 2.24 13.98 23.40
CA THR A 302 1.27 14.04 24.49
C THR A 302 1.23 12.79 25.35
N ILE A 303 1.76 11.66 24.85
CA ILE A 303 1.79 10.36 25.56
C ILE A 303 3.20 9.79 25.51
N GLY A 304 3.91 9.84 26.64
CA GLY A 304 5.26 9.33 26.75
C GLY A 304 5.35 7.80 26.57
N GLU A 305 6.55 7.33 26.24
CA GLU A 305 6.85 5.92 25.93
C GLU A 305 6.42 4.94 27.04
N ALA A 306 6.77 5.24 28.30
CA ALA A 306 6.38 4.40 29.44
C ALA A 306 4.86 4.33 29.65
N GLU A 307 4.13 5.41 29.32
CA GLU A 307 2.68 5.41 29.40
C GLU A 307 2.05 4.63 28.24
N LEU A 308 2.62 4.71 27.03
CA LEU A 308 2.20 3.87 25.91
C LEU A 308 2.38 2.38 26.24
N GLU A 309 3.54 2.00 26.78
CA GLU A 309 3.80 0.61 27.19
C GLU A 309 2.81 0.11 28.24
N ARG A 310 2.53 0.94 29.26
CA ARG A 310 1.53 0.62 30.27
C ARG A 310 0.14 0.45 29.67
N ARG A 311 -0.27 1.32 28.74
CA ARG A 311 -1.59 1.22 28.08
C ARG A 311 -1.69 -0.01 27.19
N ILE A 312 -0.65 -0.32 26.42
CA ILE A 312 -0.59 -1.53 25.59
C ILE A 312 -0.73 -2.77 26.46
N GLY A 313 0.01 -2.84 27.59
CA GLY A 313 -0.11 -3.94 28.55
C GLY A 313 -1.54 -4.11 29.09
N ASN A 314 -2.17 -3.01 29.51
CA ASN A 314 -3.55 -3.06 30.01
C ASN A 314 -4.56 -3.53 28.96
N GLU A 315 -4.43 -3.09 27.70
CA GLU A 315 -5.34 -3.53 26.64
C GLU A 315 -5.10 -4.99 26.26
N LEU A 316 -3.84 -5.46 26.24
CA LEU A 316 -3.55 -6.88 26.08
C LEU A 316 -4.21 -7.71 27.18
N ASP A 317 -4.06 -7.31 28.45
CA ASP A 317 -4.69 -8.01 29.57
C ASP A 317 -6.22 -7.99 29.47
N SER A 318 -6.80 -6.87 29.04
CA SER A 318 -8.26 -6.73 28.89
C SER A 318 -8.83 -7.58 27.76
N VAL A 319 -8.13 -7.71 26.64
CA VAL A 319 -8.58 -8.49 25.47
C VAL A 319 -8.39 -10.01 25.68
N ARG A 320 -7.48 -10.39 26.57
CA ARG A 320 -7.15 -11.78 26.91
C ARG A 320 -7.98 -12.35 28.06
N ALA A 321 -8.63 -11.50 28.85
CA ALA A 321 -9.50 -11.87 29.97
C ALA A 321 -10.83 -12.46 29.49
#